data_AF-A0A2X2E3V5-F1
#
_entry.id   AF-A0A2X2E3V5-F1
#
_cell.length_a   1.000
_cell.length_b   1.000
_cell.length_c   1.000
_cell.angle_alpha   90.00
_cell.angle_beta   90.00
_cell.angle_gamma   90.00
#
_symmetry.space_group_name_H-M   'P 1'
#
loop_
_entity.id
_entity.type
_entity.pdbx_description
1 polymer ?
#
loop_
_entity_poly.entity_id
_entity_poly.type
_entity_poly.pdbx_seq_one_letter_code
_entity_poly.pdbx_strand_id
1 'polypeptide(L)'
;MKISNKKDLPKWFNLSDYDCYNIMPDDEIIYQLSCRYNALITEEYKENDVFFAKKINKGVYIYNDNVTPLWKKNDFDRKLYLSKGKSISPMTIRDAKFMFGDIKEKIGISISDKVDEDFNDMYISISAINKLSVIFDGVFCKIDLMKSDEVILYEMSHLLKTWRNELDIPDDDDTIKNGWYVVKDKILSYRIFPLIDLILWEKAMSNKITNGVLAVSLFPNGEYDSINIAQTIRPFAMSLLNYKTLEKFEHEISNK
;
A
#
# COMPACT_ATOMS: atom_id res chain seq x y z
N MET A 1 10.52 23.96 3.73
CA MET A 1 11.92 24.47 3.67
C MET A 1 12.69 23.77 2.55
N LYS A 2 13.68 24.41 1.92
CA LYS A 2 14.54 23.76 0.89
C LYS A 2 15.70 23.03 1.57
N ILE A 3 15.86 21.74 1.28
CA ILE A 3 16.94 20.89 1.79
C ILE A 3 18.05 20.80 0.74
N SER A 4 19.15 21.49 1.00
CA SER A 4 20.32 21.58 0.10
C SER A 4 21.59 20.93 0.67
N ASN A 5 21.55 20.40 1.89
CA ASN A 5 22.65 19.64 2.47
C ASN A 5 22.19 18.23 2.88
N LYS A 6 23.03 17.22 2.62
CA LYS A 6 22.79 15.83 3.02
C LYS A 6 22.61 15.68 4.55
N LYS A 7 23.25 16.54 5.34
CA LYS A 7 23.13 16.54 6.81
C LYS A 7 21.72 16.90 7.32
N ASP A 8 20.91 17.55 6.48
CA ASP A 8 19.55 17.97 6.82
C ASP A 8 18.50 16.93 6.40
N LEU A 9 18.94 15.76 5.89
CA LEU A 9 18.06 14.62 5.66
C LEU A 9 17.57 14.01 6.99
N PRO A 10 16.44 13.30 6.98
CA PRO A 10 15.92 12.69 8.20
C PRO A 10 16.92 11.70 8.81
N LYS A 11 17.00 11.69 10.14
CA LYS A 11 17.94 10.85 10.89
C LYS A 11 17.73 9.34 10.69
N TRP A 12 16.50 8.94 10.34
CA TRP A 12 16.18 7.55 10.05
C TRP A 12 16.73 7.09 8.69
N PHE A 13 17.08 8.00 7.79
CA PHE A 13 17.50 7.65 6.44
C PHE A 13 18.93 7.09 6.44
N ASN A 14 19.05 5.83 6.07
CA ASN A 14 20.32 5.17 5.80
C ASN A 14 20.17 4.36 4.50
N LEU A 15 21.06 4.61 3.52
CA LEU A 15 20.97 3.95 2.22
C LEU A 15 21.15 2.42 2.31
N SER A 16 22.01 1.94 3.22
CA SER A 16 22.29 0.51 3.38
C SER A 16 21.10 -0.30 3.90
N ASP A 17 20.10 0.36 4.50
CA ASP A 17 18.88 -0.30 4.95
C ASP A 17 18.10 -0.90 3.76
N TYR A 18 18.30 -0.37 2.56
CA TYR A 18 17.61 -0.79 1.34
C TYR A 18 18.36 -1.89 0.56
N ASP A 19 19.49 -2.38 1.05
CA ASP A 19 20.23 -3.46 0.38
C ASP A 19 19.47 -4.80 0.39
N CYS A 20 18.47 -4.93 1.29
CA CYS A 20 17.60 -6.10 1.39
C CYS A 20 16.82 -6.38 0.08
N TYR A 21 16.53 -5.35 -0.72
CA TYR A 21 15.79 -5.48 -1.98
C TYR A 21 16.54 -6.30 -3.04
N ASN A 22 17.87 -6.44 -2.94
CA ASN A 22 18.67 -7.23 -3.88
C ASN A 22 18.36 -8.73 -3.82
N ILE A 23 17.90 -9.23 -2.67
CA ILE A 23 17.58 -10.64 -2.44
C ILE A 23 16.09 -10.88 -2.19
N MET A 24 15.28 -9.82 -2.24
CA MET A 24 13.85 -9.89 -1.95
C MET A 24 13.08 -10.58 -3.09
N PRO A 25 12.15 -11.50 -2.78
CA PRO A 25 11.26 -12.11 -3.76
C PRO A 25 10.42 -11.09 -4.53
N ASP A 26 10.05 -11.42 -5.76
CA ASP A 26 9.34 -10.50 -6.67
C ASP A 26 7.98 -10.04 -6.12
N ASP A 27 7.22 -10.97 -5.54
CA ASP A 27 5.93 -10.70 -4.89
C ASP A 27 6.07 -9.72 -3.71
N GLU A 28 7.12 -9.88 -2.91
CA GLU A 28 7.40 -8.96 -1.80
C GLU A 28 7.84 -7.57 -2.31
N ILE A 29 8.64 -7.47 -3.38
CA ILE A 29 9.00 -6.16 -3.95
C ILE A 29 7.75 -5.42 -4.45
N ILE A 30 6.84 -6.12 -5.12
CA ILE A 30 5.57 -5.51 -5.60
C ILE A 30 4.71 -5.10 -4.40
N TYR A 31 4.60 -5.94 -3.38
CA TYR A 31 3.90 -5.60 -2.14
C TYR A 31 4.48 -4.33 -1.48
N GLN A 32 5.81 -4.22 -1.40
CA GLN A 32 6.49 -3.05 -0.83
C GLN A 32 6.24 -1.75 -1.62
N LEU A 33 6.08 -1.83 -2.94
CA LEU A 33 5.64 -0.69 -3.76
C LEU A 33 4.17 -0.35 -3.52
N SER A 34 3.31 -1.37 -3.47
CA SER A 34 1.88 -1.23 -3.18
C SER A 34 1.63 -0.54 -1.85
N CYS A 35 2.34 -0.93 -0.78
CA CYS A 35 2.23 -0.25 0.52
C CYS A 35 2.57 1.24 0.45
N ARG A 36 3.58 1.64 -0.34
CA ARG A 36 3.98 3.05 -0.49
C ARG A 36 3.00 3.83 -1.35
N TYR A 37 2.43 3.20 -2.36
CA TYR A 37 1.33 3.78 -3.13
C TYR A 37 0.10 3.98 -2.23
N ASN A 38 -0.29 2.97 -1.47
CA ASN A 38 -1.38 3.04 -0.50
C ASN A 38 -1.15 4.16 0.51
N ALA A 39 0.05 4.26 1.08
CA ALA A 39 0.43 5.34 1.98
C ALA A 39 0.34 6.73 1.33
N LEU A 40 0.69 6.85 0.04
CA LEU A 40 0.56 8.10 -0.71
C LEU A 40 -0.91 8.52 -0.87
N ILE A 41 -1.78 7.62 -1.33
CA ILE A 41 -3.18 7.95 -1.64
C ILE A 41 -4.06 8.11 -0.39
N THR A 42 -3.67 7.46 0.71
CA THR A 42 -4.33 7.61 2.02
C THR A 42 -3.73 8.72 2.87
N GLU A 43 -2.62 9.30 2.42
CA GLU A 43 -1.82 10.25 3.17
C GLU A 43 -1.28 9.74 4.53
N GLU A 44 -1.15 8.41 4.71
CA GLU A 44 -0.61 7.78 5.92
C GLU A 44 0.77 8.37 6.31
N TYR A 45 1.56 8.77 5.32
CA TYR A 45 2.87 9.39 5.52
C TYR A 45 2.84 10.70 6.33
N LYS A 46 1.67 11.35 6.48
CA LYS A 46 1.51 12.56 7.30
C LYS A 46 1.65 12.27 8.80
N GLU A 47 1.38 11.04 9.24
CA GLU A 47 1.64 10.59 10.62
C GLU A 47 3.13 10.30 10.81
N ASN A 48 3.99 11.29 10.55
CA ASN A 48 5.44 11.16 10.39
C ASN A 48 6.13 10.30 11.46
N ASP A 49 5.84 10.58 12.74
CA ASP A 49 6.43 9.88 13.89
C ASP A 49 6.01 8.40 14.00
N VAL A 50 4.91 8.01 13.35
CA VAL A 50 4.44 6.62 13.28
C VAL A 50 4.94 5.99 11.98
N PHE A 51 4.72 6.66 10.86
CA PHE A 51 5.03 6.13 9.54
C PHE A 51 6.53 5.84 9.36
N PHE A 52 7.39 6.84 9.52
CA PHE A 52 8.83 6.65 9.26
C PHE A 52 9.59 5.99 10.41
N ALA A 53 9.00 5.89 11.60
CA ALA A 53 9.65 5.26 12.75
C ALA A 53 9.20 3.81 12.99
N LYS A 54 7.96 3.46 12.61
CA LYS A 54 7.38 2.13 12.87
C LYS A 54 7.02 1.39 11.59
N LYS A 55 6.35 2.07 10.65
CA LYS A 55 5.91 1.44 9.39
C LYS A 55 7.08 1.23 8.45
N ILE A 56 7.96 2.20 8.27
CA ILE A 56 9.21 2.01 7.53
C ILE A 56 10.32 1.62 8.52
N ASN A 57 10.68 0.35 8.54
CA ASN A 57 11.74 -0.17 9.40
C ASN A 57 12.84 -0.77 8.53
N LYS A 58 14.05 -0.18 8.60
CA LYS A 58 15.19 -0.57 7.77
C LYS A 58 14.81 -0.72 6.30
N GLY A 59 14.17 0.32 5.75
CA GLY A 59 13.76 0.38 4.35
C GLY A 59 12.58 -0.51 3.97
N VAL A 60 12.05 -1.34 4.89
CA VAL A 60 10.91 -2.24 4.62
C VAL A 60 9.64 -1.67 5.26
N TYR A 61 8.55 -1.63 4.50
CA TYR A 61 7.22 -1.33 5.01
C TYR A 61 6.70 -2.55 5.80
N ILE A 62 6.41 -2.33 7.08
CA ILE A 62 5.83 -3.27 8.02
C ILE A 62 4.39 -2.82 8.27
N TYR A 63 3.45 -3.54 7.67
CA TYR A 63 2.03 -3.25 7.87
C TYR A 63 1.61 -3.45 9.34
N ASN A 64 2.21 -4.45 10.03
CA ASN A 64 1.90 -4.69 11.44
C ASN A 64 2.97 -5.53 12.19
N ASP A 65 3.51 -5.00 13.29
CA ASP A 65 4.59 -5.62 14.10
C ASP A 65 4.22 -6.96 14.76
N ASN A 66 2.93 -7.32 14.79
CA ASN A 66 2.41 -8.47 15.55
C ASN A 66 1.80 -9.58 14.68
N VAL A 67 2.01 -9.54 13.36
CA VAL A 67 1.47 -10.54 12.44
C VAL A 67 2.53 -11.60 12.17
N THR A 68 2.35 -12.78 12.76
CA THR A 68 3.11 -13.96 12.33
C THR A 68 2.79 -14.21 10.85
N PRO A 69 3.79 -14.23 9.94
CA PRO A 69 3.57 -14.55 8.53
C PRO A 69 2.92 -15.92 8.39
N LEU A 70 1.97 -16.07 7.45
CA LEU A 70 1.22 -17.31 7.22
C LEU A 70 2.13 -18.53 7.02
N TRP A 71 3.30 -18.35 6.42
CA TRP A 71 4.29 -19.41 6.18
C TRP A 71 5.05 -19.86 7.43
N LYS A 72 4.88 -19.19 8.59
CA LYS A 72 5.51 -19.57 9.86
C LYS A 72 4.64 -20.46 10.76
N LYS A 73 3.37 -20.72 10.43
CA LYS A 73 2.49 -21.64 11.18
C LYS A 73 1.60 -22.46 10.24
N ASN A 74 1.83 -23.77 10.20
CA ASN A 74 1.05 -24.72 9.40
C ASN A 74 -0.17 -25.32 10.14
N ASP A 75 -0.43 -24.90 11.37
CA ASP A 75 -1.46 -25.48 12.23
C ASP A 75 -2.73 -24.61 12.24
N PHE A 76 -3.52 -24.66 11.18
CA PHE A 76 -4.86 -24.07 11.13
C PHE A 76 -5.90 -25.07 10.66
N ASP A 77 -7.12 -24.98 11.19
CA ASP A 77 -8.22 -25.88 10.83
C ASP A 77 -8.69 -25.60 9.39
N ARG A 78 -8.36 -26.52 8.49
CA ARG A 78 -8.74 -26.44 7.08
C ARG A 78 -10.25 -26.60 6.85
N LYS A 79 -11.03 -27.03 7.86
CA LYS A 79 -12.50 -27.14 7.76
C LYS A 79 -13.21 -25.78 7.80
N LEU A 80 -12.57 -24.77 8.39
CA LEU A 80 -13.11 -23.41 8.51
C LEU A 80 -12.48 -22.46 7.47
N TYR A 81 -11.95 -23.02 6.38
CA TYR A 81 -11.27 -22.28 5.34
C TYR A 81 -12.05 -22.35 4.03
N LEU A 82 -12.32 -21.18 3.45
CA LEU A 82 -12.83 -21.04 2.10
C LEU A 82 -11.70 -20.58 1.17
N SER A 83 -11.73 -21.04 -0.07
CA SER A 83 -10.77 -20.62 -1.11
C SER A 83 -10.80 -19.11 -1.32
N LYS A 84 -9.64 -18.54 -1.68
CA LYS A 84 -9.49 -17.10 -1.93
C LYS A 84 -8.69 -16.81 -3.19
N GLY A 85 -8.99 -15.70 -3.83
CA GLY A 85 -8.15 -15.05 -4.84
C GLY A 85 -7.44 -13.81 -4.29
N LYS A 86 -6.74 -13.09 -5.17
CA LYS A 86 -6.10 -11.81 -4.84
C LYS A 86 -7.10 -10.65 -4.75
N SER A 87 -8.09 -10.65 -5.64
CA SER A 87 -9.10 -9.58 -5.74
C SER A 87 -10.35 -9.85 -4.90
N ILE A 88 -10.61 -11.13 -4.57
CA ILE A 88 -11.78 -11.55 -3.81
C ILE A 88 -11.33 -12.61 -2.81
N SER A 89 -11.58 -12.36 -1.52
CA SER A 89 -11.28 -13.33 -0.47
C SER A 89 -12.39 -13.34 0.58
N PRO A 90 -12.69 -14.51 1.18
CA PRO A 90 -13.56 -14.59 2.35
C PRO A 90 -12.93 -13.83 3.51
N MET A 91 -13.74 -13.05 4.22
CA MET A 91 -13.32 -12.32 5.40
C MET A 91 -12.78 -13.26 6.47
N THR A 92 -11.65 -12.89 7.05
CA THR A 92 -10.97 -13.63 8.11
C THR A 92 -11.30 -13.07 9.50
N ILE A 93 -10.96 -13.83 10.55
CA ILE A 93 -11.05 -13.33 11.94
C ILE A 93 -10.19 -12.07 12.14
N ARG A 94 -9.08 -11.95 11.40
CA ARG A 94 -8.22 -10.76 11.44
C ARG A 94 -8.95 -9.55 10.90
N ASP A 95 -9.64 -9.69 9.79
CA ASP A 95 -10.39 -8.60 9.16
C ASP A 95 -11.50 -8.12 10.09
N ALA A 96 -12.23 -9.06 10.72
CA ALA A 96 -13.21 -8.73 11.76
C ALA A 96 -12.60 -7.92 12.92
N LYS A 97 -11.43 -8.32 13.41
CA LYS A 97 -10.72 -7.59 14.47
C LYS A 97 -10.37 -6.16 14.05
N PHE A 98 -9.90 -5.96 12.81
CA PHE A 98 -9.56 -4.63 12.31
C PHE A 98 -10.80 -3.76 12.13
N MET A 99 -11.86 -4.28 11.51
CA MET A 99 -13.13 -3.58 11.38
C MET A 99 -13.67 -3.07 12.73
N PHE A 100 -13.67 -3.93 13.76
CA PHE A 100 -14.16 -3.53 15.08
C PHE A 100 -13.24 -2.53 15.78
N GLY A 101 -11.93 -2.64 15.57
CA GLY A 101 -10.96 -1.65 16.03
C GLY A 101 -11.23 -0.27 15.42
N ASP A 102 -11.39 -0.21 14.10
CA ASP A 102 -11.64 1.02 13.35
C ASP A 102 -12.95 1.69 13.76
N ILE A 103 -14.01 0.92 13.93
CA ILE A 103 -15.31 1.41 14.38
C ILE A 103 -15.18 2.08 15.75
N LYS A 104 -14.49 1.42 16.68
CA LYS A 104 -14.27 1.98 18.01
C LYS A 104 -13.41 3.25 17.96
N GLU A 105 -12.34 3.25 17.17
CA GLU A 105 -11.40 4.37 17.10
C GLU A 105 -11.98 5.60 16.37
N LYS A 106 -12.68 5.38 15.25
CA LYS A 106 -13.15 6.47 14.37
C LYS A 106 -14.51 7.01 14.75
N ILE A 107 -15.43 6.16 15.22
CA ILE A 107 -16.80 6.56 15.55
C ILE A 107 -17.18 6.33 17.02
N GLY A 108 -16.26 5.83 17.85
CA GLY A 108 -16.48 5.69 19.30
C GLY A 108 -17.43 4.55 19.69
N ILE A 109 -17.89 3.76 18.71
CA ILE A 109 -18.88 2.71 18.94
C ILE A 109 -18.15 1.44 19.37
N SER A 110 -18.53 0.91 20.53
CA SER A 110 -18.13 -0.42 20.93
C SER A 110 -19.19 -1.40 20.47
N ILE A 111 -18.89 -2.22 19.46
CA ILE A 111 -19.77 -3.32 19.07
C ILE A 111 -19.80 -4.31 20.24
N SER A 112 -20.95 -4.35 20.92
CA SER A 112 -21.24 -5.26 22.03
C SER A 112 -22.32 -6.25 21.60
N ASP A 113 -22.53 -7.30 22.39
CA ASP A 113 -23.61 -8.27 22.13
C ASP A 113 -25.02 -7.67 22.27
N LYS A 114 -25.15 -6.39 22.65
CA LYS A 114 -26.40 -5.64 22.72
C LYS A 114 -26.46 -4.60 21.61
N VAL A 115 -27.51 -4.68 20.80
CA VAL A 115 -27.88 -3.63 19.83
C VAL A 115 -28.36 -2.43 20.63
N ASP A 116 -27.77 -1.26 20.38
CA ASP A 116 -28.25 -0.01 20.95
C ASP A 116 -29.57 0.36 20.25
N GLU A 117 -30.68 0.40 20.98
CA GLU A 117 -32.03 0.57 20.41
C GLU A 117 -32.20 1.89 19.65
N ASP A 118 -31.36 2.89 19.95
CA ASP A 118 -31.41 4.22 19.33
C ASP A 118 -30.42 4.39 18.15
N PHE A 119 -29.57 3.41 17.88
CA PHE A 119 -28.55 3.47 16.82
C PHE A 119 -28.98 2.65 15.59
N ASN A 120 -29.27 3.34 14.49
CA ASN A 120 -29.63 2.70 13.22
C ASN A 120 -28.37 2.23 12.46
N ASP A 121 -27.74 1.18 12.96
CA ASP A 121 -26.51 0.58 12.42
C ASP A 121 -26.65 0.04 10.99
N MET A 122 -27.88 -0.29 10.57
CA MET A 122 -28.18 -0.91 9.26
C MET A 122 -27.78 -0.05 8.05
N TYR A 123 -27.61 1.26 8.23
CA TYR A 123 -27.23 2.18 7.15
C TYR A 123 -25.75 2.57 7.16
N ILE A 124 -24.97 2.10 8.14
CA ILE A 124 -23.56 2.45 8.26
C ILE A 124 -22.72 1.32 7.68
N SER A 125 -22.07 1.62 6.55
CA SER A 125 -21.15 0.70 5.90
C SER A 125 -19.77 0.80 6.55
N ILE A 126 -19.23 -0.33 7.03
CA ILE A 126 -17.90 -0.37 7.67
C ILE A 126 -16.82 0.20 6.75
N SER A 127 -16.85 -0.18 5.48
CA SER A 127 -15.92 0.31 4.44
C SER A 127 -15.99 1.83 4.22
N ALA A 128 -17.08 2.50 4.62
CA ALA A 128 -17.20 3.96 4.53
C ALA A 128 -16.59 4.68 5.74
N ILE A 129 -16.30 3.98 6.85
CA ILE A 129 -15.77 4.57 8.09
C ILE A 129 -14.27 4.87 7.96
N ASN A 130 -13.52 3.97 7.34
CA ASN A 130 -12.06 4.08 7.23
C ASN A 130 -11.57 3.74 5.82
N LYS A 131 -11.28 4.79 5.05
CA LYS A 131 -10.75 4.67 3.68
C LYS A 131 -9.38 3.96 3.63
N LEU A 132 -8.56 4.06 4.69
CA LEU A 132 -7.30 3.32 4.78
C LEU A 132 -7.55 1.82 4.68
N SER A 133 -8.47 1.28 5.48
CA SER A 133 -8.77 -0.16 5.51
C SER A 133 -9.34 -0.65 4.19
N VAL A 134 -10.12 0.16 3.48
CA VAL A 134 -10.55 -0.19 2.11
C VAL A 134 -9.37 -0.33 1.15
N ILE A 135 -8.41 0.58 1.22
CA ILE A 135 -7.27 0.60 0.29
C ILE A 135 -6.28 -0.53 0.58
N PHE A 136 -6.14 -0.94 1.84
CA PHE A 136 -5.24 -2.03 2.23
C PHE A 136 -5.91 -3.42 2.20
N ASP A 137 -7.18 -3.52 2.59
CA ASP A 137 -7.86 -4.80 2.85
C ASP A 137 -9.06 -5.05 1.91
N GLY A 138 -9.50 -4.03 1.18
CA GLY A 138 -10.64 -4.09 0.26
C GLY A 138 -11.98 -3.71 0.91
N VAL A 139 -13.05 -3.73 0.10
CA VAL A 139 -14.41 -3.47 0.59
C VAL A 139 -14.96 -4.73 1.26
N PHE A 140 -15.36 -4.59 2.53
CA PHE A 140 -16.12 -5.64 3.22
C PHE A 140 -17.55 -5.68 2.69
N CYS A 141 -17.94 -6.80 2.10
CA CYS A 141 -19.28 -7.00 1.56
C CYS A 141 -19.86 -8.37 1.92
N LYS A 142 -21.19 -8.44 1.90
CA LYS A 142 -21.95 -9.68 2.05
C LYS A 142 -22.38 -10.16 0.67
N ILE A 143 -22.12 -11.43 0.37
CA ILE A 143 -22.57 -12.08 -0.87
C ILE A 143 -23.64 -13.13 -0.49
N ASP A 144 -24.83 -13.03 -1.08
CA ASP A 144 -25.92 -13.99 -0.87
C ASP A 144 -25.81 -15.14 -1.88
N LEU A 145 -25.26 -16.27 -1.42
CA LEU A 145 -25.08 -17.48 -2.24
C LEU A 145 -26.40 -18.20 -2.60
N MET A 146 -27.55 -17.73 -2.12
CA MET A 146 -28.86 -18.22 -2.55
C MET A 146 -29.34 -17.58 -3.86
N LYS A 147 -28.62 -16.57 -4.37
CA LYS A 147 -28.88 -15.95 -5.68
C LYS A 147 -28.10 -16.67 -6.78
N SER A 148 -28.54 -16.52 -8.04
CA SER A 148 -27.82 -17.10 -9.17
C SER A 148 -26.52 -16.35 -9.47
N ASP A 149 -25.56 -17.06 -10.06
CA ASP A 149 -24.27 -16.49 -10.45
C ASP A 149 -24.44 -15.27 -11.36
N GLU A 150 -25.38 -15.31 -12.30
CA GLU A 150 -25.62 -14.20 -13.23
C GLU A 150 -26.10 -12.94 -12.51
N VAL A 151 -26.98 -13.09 -11.51
CA VAL A 151 -27.48 -11.96 -10.71
C VAL A 151 -26.35 -11.37 -9.88
N ILE A 152 -25.58 -12.21 -9.19
CA ILE A 152 -24.44 -11.78 -8.35
C ILE A 152 -23.41 -11.03 -9.21
N LEU A 153 -23.04 -11.57 -10.37
CA LEU A 153 -22.05 -10.96 -11.26
C LEU A 153 -22.57 -9.66 -11.88
N TYR A 154 -23.85 -9.61 -12.26
CA TYR A 154 -24.48 -8.39 -12.77
C TYR A 154 -24.41 -7.28 -11.71
N GLU A 155 -24.90 -7.53 -10.49
CA GLU A 155 -24.90 -6.54 -9.41
C GLU A 155 -23.47 -6.12 -9.04
N MET A 156 -22.56 -7.08 -8.86
CA MET A 156 -21.16 -6.79 -8.55
C MET A 156 -20.50 -5.90 -9.61
N SER A 157 -20.72 -6.17 -10.89
CA SER A 157 -20.13 -5.36 -11.97
C SER A 157 -20.59 -3.90 -11.98
N HIS A 158 -21.84 -3.64 -11.55
CA HIS A 158 -22.37 -2.29 -11.41
C HIS A 158 -21.88 -1.63 -10.13
N LEU A 159 -21.97 -2.33 -8.99
CA LEU A 159 -21.57 -1.83 -7.67
C LEU A 159 -20.08 -1.49 -7.61
N LEU A 160 -19.20 -2.29 -8.22
CA LEU A 160 -17.76 -2.02 -8.24
C LEU A 160 -17.41 -0.65 -8.86
N LYS A 161 -18.17 -0.19 -9.86
CA LYS A 161 -17.96 1.16 -10.44
C LYS A 161 -18.47 2.24 -9.49
N THR A 162 -19.65 2.02 -8.92
CA THR A 162 -20.26 2.93 -7.96
C THR A 162 -19.40 3.11 -6.70
N TRP A 163 -18.96 2.02 -6.07
CA TRP A 163 -18.14 2.07 -4.86
C TRP A 163 -16.80 2.75 -5.08
N ARG A 164 -16.15 2.54 -6.24
CA ARG A 164 -14.90 3.28 -6.54
C ARG A 164 -15.12 4.78 -6.57
N ASN A 165 -16.23 5.23 -7.14
CA ASN A 165 -16.59 6.65 -7.16
C ASN A 165 -16.94 7.16 -5.75
N GLU A 166 -17.76 6.44 -4.99
CA GLU A 166 -18.18 6.82 -3.63
C GLU A 166 -17.02 6.87 -2.63
N LEU A 167 -16.00 6.04 -2.83
CA LEU A 167 -14.81 5.96 -1.98
C LEU A 167 -13.67 6.86 -2.48
N ASP A 168 -13.90 7.63 -3.54
CA ASP A 168 -12.89 8.45 -4.23
C ASP A 168 -11.61 7.65 -4.53
N ILE A 169 -11.77 6.44 -5.07
CA ILE A 169 -10.65 5.61 -5.53
C ILE A 169 -10.19 6.15 -6.89
N PRO A 170 -8.90 6.50 -7.07
CA PRO A 170 -8.40 7.04 -8.33
C PRO A 170 -8.63 6.09 -9.51
N ASP A 171 -9.05 6.63 -10.65
CA ASP A 171 -8.96 5.92 -11.92
C ASP A 171 -7.62 6.23 -12.57
N ASP A 172 -6.67 5.31 -12.40
CA ASP A 172 -5.31 5.45 -12.90
C ASP A 172 -5.24 4.94 -14.34
N ASP A 173 -5.19 5.79 -15.37
CA ASP A 173 -5.22 5.31 -16.78
C ASP A 173 -3.87 4.89 -17.35
N ASP A 174 -2.77 5.35 -16.77
CA ASP A 174 -1.44 5.09 -17.30
C ASP A 174 -0.83 3.81 -16.72
N THR A 175 -0.22 3.01 -17.61
CA THR A 175 0.52 1.80 -17.22
C THR A 175 1.92 1.79 -17.82
N ILE A 176 2.90 1.37 -17.01
CA ILE A 176 4.26 1.15 -17.52
C ILE A 176 4.25 -0.03 -18.51
N LYS A 177 4.66 0.25 -19.74
CA LYS A 177 4.65 -0.73 -20.85
C LYS A 177 5.68 -1.85 -20.68
N ASN A 178 6.81 -1.58 -20.04
CA ASN A 178 7.87 -2.57 -19.84
C ASN A 178 7.40 -3.72 -18.94
N GLY A 179 7.91 -4.93 -19.21
CA GLY A 179 7.66 -6.09 -18.36
C GLY A 179 8.43 -6.05 -17.03
N TRP A 180 7.97 -6.83 -16.05
CA TRP A 180 8.40 -6.80 -14.67
C TRP A 180 9.92 -6.87 -14.49
N TYR A 181 10.64 -7.78 -15.14
CA TYR A 181 12.10 -7.91 -14.94
C TYR A 181 12.89 -6.67 -15.36
N VAL A 182 12.47 -6.02 -16.44
CA VAL A 182 13.10 -4.75 -16.89
C VAL A 182 12.81 -3.64 -15.89
N VAL A 183 11.59 -3.62 -15.34
CA VAL A 183 11.18 -2.64 -14.33
C VAL A 183 11.90 -2.89 -13.00
N LYS A 184 12.01 -4.15 -12.56
CA LYS A 184 12.75 -4.56 -11.35
C LYS A 184 14.21 -4.14 -11.43
N ASP A 185 14.88 -4.38 -12.56
CA ASP A 185 16.27 -3.96 -12.76
C ASP A 185 16.45 -2.44 -12.60
N LYS A 186 15.51 -1.66 -13.15
CA LYS A 186 15.46 -0.21 -12.94
C LYS A 186 15.16 0.18 -11.50
N ILE A 187 14.24 -0.52 -10.82
CA ILE A 187 13.91 -0.28 -9.41
C ILE A 187 15.17 -0.38 -8.54
N LEU A 188 15.97 -1.41 -8.77
CA LEU A 188 17.21 -1.67 -8.03
C LEU A 188 18.31 -0.67 -8.43
N SER A 189 18.58 -0.55 -9.73
CA SER A 189 19.64 0.32 -10.26
C SER A 189 19.44 1.78 -9.90
N TYR A 190 18.19 2.25 -9.90
CA TYR A 190 17.83 3.62 -9.56
C TYR A 190 17.51 3.84 -8.09
N ARG A 191 17.65 2.82 -7.23
CA ARG A 191 17.42 2.92 -5.78
C ARG A 191 16.05 3.55 -5.49
N ILE A 192 15.00 2.98 -6.08
CA ILE A 192 13.67 3.60 -6.10
C ILE A 192 13.00 3.64 -4.73
N PHE A 193 13.11 2.60 -3.91
CA PHE A 193 12.55 2.61 -2.55
C PHE A 193 13.07 3.74 -1.66
N PRO A 194 14.41 3.94 -1.51
CA PRO A 194 14.89 5.07 -0.72
C PRO A 194 14.52 6.43 -1.32
N LEU A 195 14.37 6.52 -2.66
CA LEU A 195 13.86 7.73 -3.29
C LEU A 195 12.39 8.00 -2.96
N ILE A 196 11.51 7.00 -3.05
CA ILE A 196 10.09 7.13 -2.72
C ILE A 196 9.94 7.56 -1.25
N ASP A 197 10.67 6.93 -0.33
CA ASP A 197 10.57 7.24 1.10
C ASP A 197 11.02 8.68 1.39
N LEU A 198 12.07 9.16 0.72
CA LEU A 198 12.48 10.57 0.77
C LEU A 198 11.44 11.53 0.15
N ILE A 199 10.75 11.13 -0.93
CA ILE A 199 9.66 11.92 -1.54
C ILE A 199 8.45 12.01 -0.59
N LEU A 200 8.07 10.90 0.04
CA LEU A 200 7.00 10.87 1.04
C LEU A 200 7.36 11.75 2.24
N TRP A 201 8.61 11.71 2.70
CA TRP A 201 9.07 12.57 3.80
C TRP A 201 9.12 14.05 3.40
N GLU A 202 9.55 14.36 2.18
CA GLU A 202 9.51 15.70 1.59
C GLU A 202 8.08 16.27 1.67
N LYS A 203 7.07 15.46 1.30
CA LYS A 203 5.64 15.79 1.39
C LYS A 203 5.17 15.95 2.84
N ALA A 204 5.50 15.01 3.73
CA ALA A 204 5.11 15.03 5.14
C ALA A 204 5.56 16.32 5.84
N MET A 205 6.78 16.75 5.56
CA MET A 205 7.39 17.92 6.21
C MET A 205 7.16 19.24 5.46
N SER A 206 6.43 19.24 4.35
CA SER A 206 6.33 20.39 3.45
C SER A 206 7.71 20.98 3.09
N ASN A 207 8.68 20.09 2.91
CA ASN A 207 10.05 20.41 2.53
C ASN A 207 10.24 20.20 1.03
N LYS A 208 11.40 20.56 0.51
CA LYS A 208 11.80 20.24 -0.87
C LYS A 208 13.26 19.81 -0.90
N ILE A 209 13.51 18.54 -1.18
CA ILE A 209 14.87 18.01 -1.30
C ILE A 209 15.39 18.36 -2.69
N THR A 210 16.57 18.97 -2.76
CA THR A 210 17.18 19.28 -4.04
C THR A 210 17.63 18.01 -4.75
N ASN A 211 17.55 18.00 -6.08
CA ASN A 211 18.03 16.87 -6.90
C ASN A 211 19.53 16.60 -6.69
N GLY A 212 20.33 17.63 -6.38
CA GLY A 212 21.73 17.46 -6.01
C GLY A 212 21.89 16.66 -4.71
N VAL A 213 21.10 16.98 -3.66
CA VAL A 213 21.10 16.20 -2.41
C VAL A 213 20.62 14.78 -2.66
N LEU A 214 19.56 14.58 -3.44
CA LEU A 214 19.09 13.23 -3.80
C LEU A 214 20.17 12.44 -4.53
N ALA A 215 20.85 13.04 -5.51
CA ALA A 215 21.94 12.38 -6.26
C ALA A 215 23.06 11.91 -5.33
N VAL A 216 23.63 12.78 -4.47
CA VAL A 216 24.73 12.37 -3.57
C VAL A 216 24.30 11.48 -2.39
N SER A 217 23.00 11.40 -2.11
CA SER A 217 22.45 10.59 -1.03
C SER A 217 22.12 9.19 -1.50
N LEU A 218 21.55 9.08 -2.70
CA LEU A 218 21.22 7.83 -3.34
C LEU A 218 22.44 7.24 -4.06
N PHE A 219 23.29 8.06 -4.69
CA PHE A 219 24.42 7.65 -5.55
C PHE A 219 25.74 8.25 -5.05
N PRO A 220 26.26 7.77 -3.90
CA PRO A 220 27.46 8.33 -3.29
C PRO A 220 28.73 8.18 -4.14
N ASN A 221 28.73 7.26 -5.11
CA ASN A 221 29.86 7.04 -6.02
C ASN A 221 29.70 7.79 -7.36
N GLY A 222 28.63 8.58 -7.51
CA GLY A 222 28.39 9.37 -8.72
C GLY A 222 27.83 8.58 -9.89
N GLU A 223 27.15 7.45 -9.64
CA GLU A 223 26.52 6.63 -10.70
C GLU A 223 25.47 7.42 -11.51
N TYR A 224 24.77 8.35 -10.85
CA TYR A 224 23.80 9.26 -11.45
C TYR A 224 23.89 10.65 -10.81
N ASP A 225 23.62 11.68 -11.61
CA ASP A 225 23.68 13.08 -11.17
C ASP A 225 22.29 13.70 -10.97
N SER A 226 22.28 15.00 -10.64
CA SER A 226 21.05 15.76 -10.41
C SER A 226 20.13 15.86 -11.65
N ILE A 227 20.69 15.74 -12.87
CA ILE A 227 19.94 15.79 -14.13
C ILE A 227 19.24 14.44 -14.32
N ASN A 228 19.95 13.32 -14.11
CA ASN A 228 19.36 11.98 -14.15
C ASN A 228 18.20 11.84 -13.14
N ILE A 229 18.38 12.37 -11.91
CA ILE A 229 17.32 12.41 -10.90
C ILE A 229 16.09 13.15 -11.44
N ALA A 230 16.28 14.34 -11.98
CA ALA A 230 15.19 15.22 -12.40
C ALA A 230 14.40 14.67 -13.60
N GLN A 231 15.11 14.19 -14.62
CA GLN A 231 14.55 13.89 -15.94
C GLN A 231 14.12 12.43 -16.09
N THR A 232 14.70 11.51 -15.30
CA THR A 232 14.51 10.07 -15.51
C THR A 232 14.07 9.36 -14.25
N ILE A 233 14.87 9.44 -13.18
CA ILE A 233 14.70 8.58 -12.02
C ILE A 233 13.47 8.97 -11.20
N ARG A 234 13.29 10.26 -10.88
CA ARG A 234 12.11 10.73 -10.13
C ARG A 234 10.80 10.52 -10.92
N PRO A 235 10.70 10.88 -12.22
CA PRO A 235 9.51 10.55 -13.02
C PRO A 235 9.19 9.05 -13.05
N PHE A 236 10.21 8.20 -13.20
CA PHE A 236 10.03 6.75 -13.16
C PHE A 236 9.51 6.27 -11.79
N ALA A 237 10.10 6.75 -10.69
CA ALA A 237 9.61 6.44 -9.33
C ALA A 237 8.14 6.81 -9.14
N MET A 238 7.73 8.00 -9.63
CA MET A 238 6.34 8.43 -9.54
C MET A 238 5.41 7.59 -10.41
N SER A 239 5.86 7.15 -11.59
CA SER A 239 5.06 6.26 -12.46
C SER A 239 4.81 4.86 -11.87
N LEU A 240 5.63 4.42 -10.90
CA LEU A 240 5.44 3.17 -10.18
C LEU A 240 4.37 3.27 -9.07
N LEU A 241 4.09 4.49 -8.60
CA LEU A 241 3.05 4.77 -7.61
C LEU A 241 1.70 4.94 -8.32
N ASN A 242 1.24 3.85 -8.93
CA ASN A 242 0.02 3.78 -9.74
C ASN A 242 -0.58 2.37 -9.65
N TYR A 243 -1.89 2.27 -9.40
CA TYR A 243 -2.57 1.00 -9.14
C TYR A 243 -2.56 0.07 -10.36
N LYS A 244 -2.90 0.57 -11.56
CA LYS A 244 -2.93 -0.27 -12.78
C LYS A 244 -1.53 -0.80 -13.13
N THR A 245 -0.47 -0.04 -12.85
CA THR A 245 0.92 -0.48 -13.02
C THR A 245 1.26 -1.62 -12.06
N LEU A 246 0.85 -1.54 -10.79
CA LEU A 246 1.05 -2.59 -9.80
C LEU A 246 0.27 -3.86 -10.15
N GLU A 247 -1.02 -3.73 -10.49
CA GLU A 247 -1.88 -4.84 -10.93
C GLU A 247 -1.27 -5.59 -12.11
N LYS A 248 -0.75 -4.87 -13.11
CA LYS A 248 -0.04 -5.46 -14.25
C LYS A 248 1.13 -6.33 -13.80
N PHE A 249 1.99 -5.83 -12.91
CA PHE A 249 3.14 -6.61 -12.43
C PHE A 249 2.71 -7.82 -11.61
N GLU A 250 1.70 -7.67 -10.74
CA GLU A 250 1.13 -8.81 -10.00
C GLU A 250 0.64 -9.90 -10.94
N HIS A 251 -0.03 -9.54 -12.04
CA HIS A 251 -0.49 -10.49 -13.03
C HIS A 251 0.68 -11.19 -13.76
N GLU A 252 1.70 -10.43 -14.18
CA GLU A 252 2.88 -10.97 -14.86
C GLU A 252 3.65 -12.00 -14.02
N ILE A 253 3.74 -11.81 -12.70
CA ILE A 253 4.44 -12.75 -11.82
C ILE A 253 3.58 -13.93 -11.39
N SER A 254 2.24 -13.80 -11.41
CA SER A 254 1.32 -14.86 -11.00
C SER A 254 1.09 -15.91 -12.09
N ASN A 255 1.30 -15.56 -13.36
CA ASN A 255 1.11 -16.44 -14.52
C ASN A 255 2.40 -17.19 -14.91
N LYS A 256 3.38 -17.29 -14.02
CA LYS A 256 4.63 -18.02 -14.18
C LYS A 256 4.65 -19.27 -13.32
#